data_AF-A0A932DWK7-F1
#
_entry.id   AF-A0A932DWK7-F1
#
_cell.length_a   1.000
_cell.length_b   1.000
_cell.length_c   1.000
_cell.angle_alpha   90.00
_cell.angle_beta   90.00
_cell.angle_gamma   90.00
#
_symmetry.space_group_name_H-M   'P 1'
#
loop_
_entity.id
_entity.type
_entity.pdbx_description
1 polymer ?
#
loop_
_entity_poly.entity_id
_entity_poly.type
_entity_poly.pdbx_seq_one_letter_code
_entity_poly.pdbx_strand_id
1 'polypeptide(L)'
;MLPRRHRLHQTRDVQRVSRTGRPVAALDCIIRFAPNRLPLVRATVVAGLKVSKRSTVRNRTKRLIREVLRRHLPSIRPGVDLVITAKPSMVGKEYEDISAQIGAALHRAHLLCGFWVDIHTTHRQKSGISSPVRQNSAETSLGENSG
;
A
#
# COMPACT_ATOMS: atom_id res chain seq x y z
N MET A 1 6.00 3.78 16.14
CA MET A 1 6.87 4.89 15.66
C MET A 1 8.20 4.34 15.15
N LEU A 2 8.70 4.81 14.00
CA LEU A 2 9.95 4.28 13.38
C LEU A 2 11.20 4.68 14.21
N PRO A 3 12.15 3.77 14.51
CA PRO A 3 13.36 4.11 15.28
C PRO A 3 14.22 5.16 14.57
N ARG A 4 14.90 6.04 15.33
CA ARG A 4 15.67 7.17 14.76
C ARG A 4 16.69 6.74 13.70
N ARG A 5 17.41 5.65 13.94
CA ARG A 5 18.42 5.10 13.01
C ARG A 5 17.87 4.71 11.64
N HIS A 6 16.59 4.32 11.57
CA HIS A 6 15.92 3.95 10.33
C HIS A 6 15.19 5.13 9.68
N ARG A 7 15.33 6.37 10.18
CA ARG A 7 14.67 7.55 9.60
C ARG A 7 15.57 8.25 8.59
N LEU A 8 15.14 8.28 7.33
CA LEU A 8 15.73 9.11 6.29
C LEU A 8 15.24 10.56 6.43
N HIS A 9 16.00 11.41 7.11
CA HIS A 9 15.58 12.79 7.41
C HIS A 9 16.42 13.86 6.70
N GLN A 10 17.61 13.53 6.23
CA GLN A 10 18.47 14.50 5.55
C GLN A 10 17.87 14.86 4.18
N THR A 11 17.63 16.15 3.96
CA THR A 11 17.02 16.67 2.72
C THR A 11 17.77 16.19 1.47
N ARG A 12 19.11 16.22 1.51
CA ARG A 12 19.96 15.72 0.40
C ARG A 12 19.69 14.25 0.06
N ASP A 13 19.52 13.39 1.07
CA ASP A 13 19.31 11.97 0.87
C ASP A 13 17.89 11.70 0.37
N VAL A 14 16.90 12.41 0.90
CA VAL A 14 15.51 12.33 0.43
C VAL A 14 15.40 12.77 -1.02
N GLN A 15 16.05 13.88 -1.40
CA GLN A 15 16.06 14.36 -2.78
C GLN A 15 16.79 13.39 -3.71
N ARG A 16 17.95 12.85 -3.29
CA ARG A 16 18.69 11.82 -4.03
C ARG A 16 17.79 10.63 -4.37
N VAL A 17 17.16 10.02 -3.37
CA VAL A 17 16.28 8.85 -3.57
C VAL A 17 15.04 9.22 -4.39
N SER A 18 14.51 10.44 -4.21
CA SER A 18 13.35 10.90 -4.99
C SER A 18 13.67 11.07 -6.49
N ARG A 19 14.90 11.50 -6.82
CA ARG A 19 15.33 11.76 -8.21
C ARG A 19 15.90 10.51 -8.89
N THR A 20 16.78 9.77 -8.22
CA THR A 20 17.54 8.65 -8.82
C THR A 20 17.06 7.28 -8.36
N GLY A 21 16.21 7.21 -7.34
CA GLY A 21 15.69 5.95 -6.83
C GLY A 21 14.76 5.28 -7.82
N ARG A 22 14.84 3.94 -7.89
CA ARG A 22 13.97 3.12 -8.72
C ARG A 22 12.53 3.21 -8.19
N PRO A 23 11.55 3.63 -9.01
CA PRO A 23 10.17 3.73 -8.58
C PRO A 23 9.48 2.37 -8.65
N VAL A 24 8.65 2.10 -7.65
CA VAL A 24 7.72 0.97 -7.61
C VAL A 24 6.34 1.55 -7.35
N ALA A 25 5.52 1.52 -8.39
CA ALA A 25 4.16 2.02 -8.33
C ALA A 25 3.29 1.04 -7.55
N ALA A 26 2.65 1.51 -6.49
CA ALA A 26 1.52 0.86 -5.86
C ALA A 26 0.23 1.64 -6.17
N LEU A 27 -0.92 1.07 -5.85
CA LEU A 27 -2.20 1.71 -6.13
C LEU A 27 -2.31 3.06 -5.37
N ASP A 28 -2.01 3.10 -4.08
CA ASP A 28 -2.18 4.29 -3.22
C ASP A 28 -0.88 4.97 -2.77
N CYS A 29 0.27 4.43 -3.16
CA CYS A 29 1.55 5.08 -2.94
C CYS A 29 2.54 4.80 -4.07
N ILE A 30 3.66 5.53 -4.04
CA ILE A 30 4.84 5.26 -4.85
C ILE A 30 5.99 5.03 -3.88
N ILE A 31 6.65 3.89 -3.99
CA ILE A 31 7.85 3.58 -3.22
C ILE A 31 9.04 3.83 -4.13
N ARG A 32 9.94 4.71 -3.75
CA ARG A 32 11.24 4.87 -4.39
C ARG A 32 12.31 4.29 -3.50
N PHE A 33 13.24 3.55 -4.08
CA PHE A 33 14.36 2.99 -3.35
C PHE A 33 15.68 3.24 -4.07
N ALA A 34 16.74 3.46 -3.30
CA ALA A 34 18.10 3.55 -3.81
C ALA A 34 19.07 2.89 -2.83
N PRO A 35 20.16 2.29 -3.32
CA PRO A 35 21.19 1.78 -2.44
C PRO A 35 21.78 2.91 -1.58
N ASN A 36 22.20 2.55 -0.38
CA ASN A 36 22.94 3.37 0.56
C ASN A 36 24.22 2.60 0.99
N ARG A 37 25.15 3.28 1.66
CA ARG A 37 26.42 2.69 2.12
C ARG A 37 26.37 2.31 3.62
N LEU A 38 25.19 1.99 4.14
CA LEU A 38 24.97 1.69 5.55
C LEU A 38 24.44 0.27 5.72
N PRO A 39 24.73 -0.42 6.84
CA PRO A 39 24.20 -1.75 7.11
C PRO A 39 22.73 -1.74 7.56
N LEU A 40 21.98 -0.68 7.23
CA LEU A 40 20.63 -0.45 7.73
C LEU A 40 19.73 0.14 6.66
N VAL A 41 18.44 -0.10 6.83
CA VAL A 41 17.38 0.46 5.98
C VAL A 41 16.96 1.82 6.54
N ARG A 42 16.92 2.86 5.70
CA ARG A 42 16.38 4.17 6.11
C ARG A 42 15.13 4.47 5.31
N ALA A 43 14.07 4.93 5.96
CA ALA A 43 12.82 5.26 5.28
C ALA A 43 12.30 6.64 5.66
N THR A 44 11.61 7.27 4.72
CA THR A 44 10.80 8.46 4.96
C THR A 44 9.44 8.35 4.28
N VAL A 45 8.46 9.05 4.84
CA VAL A 45 7.10 9.09 4.32
C VAL A 45 6.74 10.52 3.97
N VAL A 46 6.41 10.73 2.71
CA VAL A 46 6.02 12.01 2.13
C VAL A 46 4.52 12.00 1.89
N ALA A 47 3.82 12.93 2.53
CA ALA A 47 2.41 13.20 2.27
C ALA A 47 2.26 14.72 2.08
N GLY A 48 2.16 15.16 0.82
CA GLY A 48 2.04 16.56 0.44
C GLY A 48 0.60 17.09 0.51
N LEU A 49 0.41 18.36 0.14
CA LEU A 49 -0.91 19.01 0.11
C LEU A 49 -1.90 18.32 -0.83
N LYS A 50 -1.41 17.67 -1.89
CA LYS A 50 -2.23 16.86 -2.80
C LYS A 50 -3.00 15.75 -2.09
N VAL A 51 -2.44 15.19 -1.02
CA VAL A 51 -3.09 14.10 -0.25
C VAL A 51 -4.29 14.61 0.54
N SER A 52 -4.13 15.75 1.22
CA SER A 52 -5.22 16.42 1.92
C SER A 52 -4.77 17.83 2.34
N LYS A 53 -5.69 18.80 2.37
CA LYS A 53 -5.45 20.12 2.96
C LYS A 53 -5.31 20.04 4.50
N ARG A 54 -5.96 19.06 5.15
CA ARG A 54 -5.96 18.88 6.60
C ARG A 54 -4.67 18.21 7.10
N SER A 55 -3.93 18.88 7.99
CA SER A 55 -2.66 18.37 8.55
C SER A 55 -2.83 17.09 9.34
N THR A 56 -3.93 16.97 10.10
CA THR A 56 -4.27 15.78 10.89
C THR A 56 -4.41 14.53 10.02
N VAL A 57 -5.09 14.65 8.88
CA VAL A 57 -5.26 13.57 7.89
C VAL A 57 -3.90 13.14 7.34
N ARG A 58 -3.07 14.08 6.84
CA ARG A 58 -1.72 13.76 6.35
C ARG A 58 -0.85 13.11 7.43
N ASN A 59 -0.95 13.57 8.67
CA ASN A 59 -0.19 13.03 9.79
C ASN A 59 -0.67 11.64 10.18
N ARG A 60 -1.97 11.35 10.17
CA ARG A 60 -2.52 10.00 10.35
C ARG A 60 -1.98 9.05 9.28
N THR A 61 -2.08 9.41 8.00
CA THR A 61 -1.53 8.60 6.89
C THR A 61 -0.04 8.32 7.07
N LYS A 62 0.76 9.35 7.39
CA LYS A 62 2.19 9.15 7.67
C LYS A 62 2.43 8.25 8.89
N ARG A 63 1.60 8.29 9.93
CA ARG A 63 1.74 7.43 11.12
C ARG A 63 1.46 5.97 10.74
N LEU A 64 0.38 5.70 10.02
CA LEU A 64 0.03 4.36 9.56
C LEU A 64 1.12 3.75 8.67
N ILE A 65 1.57 4.47 7.64
CA ILE A 65 2.63 3.98 6.74
C ILE A 65 3.93 3.69 7.52
N ARG A 66 4.32 4.55 8.47
CA ARG A 66 5.51 4.30 9.29
C ARG A 66 5.37 3.06 10.16
N GLU A 67 4.16 2.75 10.61
CA GLU A 67 3.90 1.57 11.42
C GLU A 67 3.95 0.28 10.59
N VAL A 68 3.41 0.32 9.38
CA VAL A 68 3.59 -0.76 8.38
C VAL A 68 5.08 -0.99 8.10
N LEU A 69 5.81 0.08 7.72
CA LEU A 69 7.25 -0.02 7.44
C LEU A 69 8.04 -0.58 8.62
N ARG A 70 7.70 -0.22 9.85
CA ARG A 70 8.35 -0.74 11.06
C ARG A 70 8.29 -2.27 11.12
N ARG A 71 7.15 -2.88 10.74
CA ARG A 71 6.99 -4.34 10.72
C ARG A 71 7.74 -5.02 9.58
N HIS A 72 7.89 -4.33 8.44
CA HIS A 72 8.64 -4.87 7.30
C HIS A 72 10.16 -4.67 7.39
N LEU A 73 10.65 -3.73 8.20
CA LEU A 73 12.10 -3.43 8.32
C LEU A 73 12.99 -4.68 8.49
N PRO A 74 12.66 -5.66 9.36
CA PRO A 74 13.51 -6.85 9.54
C PRO A 74 13.62 -7.72 8.28
N SER A 75 12.62 -7.69 7.41
CA SER A 75 12.56 -8.46 6.17
C SER A 75 13.16 -7.72 4.98
N ILE A 76 13.48 -6.44 5.09
CA ILE A 76 14.03 -5.67 3.98
C ILE A 76 15.55 -5.83 3.96
N ARG A 77 16.12 -6.07 2.77
CA ARG A 77 17.58 -6.13 2.58
C ARG A 77 18.24 -4.86 3.12
N PRO A 78 19.29 -4.97 3.96
CA PRO A 78 20.02 -3.80 4.43
C PRO A 78 20.70 -3.07 3.26
N GLY A 79 21.16 -1.83 3.47
CA GLY A 79 21.84 -1.09 2.42
C GLY A 79 20.91 -0.30 1.49
N VAL A 80 19.67 -0.02 1.91
CA VAL A 80 18.71 0.71 1.07
C VAL A 80 18.05 1.89 1.77
N ASP A 81 17.86 2.97 1.03
CA ASP A 81 17.04 4.12 1.42
C ASP A 81 15.70 4.07 0.69
N LEU A 82 14.62 4.35 1.41
CA LEU A 82 13.23 4.29 0.95
C LEU A 82 12.56 5.65 1.09
N VAL A 83 11.88 6.10 0.03
CA VAL A 83 10.97 7.25 0.05
C VAL A 83 9.59 6.76 -0.37
N ILE A 84 8.64 6.84 0.55
CA ILE A 84 7.25 6.46 0.29
C ILE A 84 6.44 7.73 0.11
N THR A 85 5.93 7.94 -1.10
CA THR A 85 5.05 9.06 -1.42
C THR A 85 3.61 8.59 -1.43
N ALA A 86 2.81 9.06 -0.47
CA ALA A 86 1.38 8.76 -0.40
C ALA A 86 0.60 9.50 -1.49
N LYS A 87 -0.37 8.82 -2.11
CA LYS A 87 -1.36 9.42 -3.02
C LYS A 87 -2.62 9.83 -2.24
N PRO A 88 -3.50 10.66 -2.82
CA PRO A 88 -4.77 11.03 -2.18
C PRO A 88 -5.66 9.84 -1.84
N SER A 89 -5.62 8.78 -2.66
CA SER A 89 -6.40 7.55 -2.46
C SER A 89 -6.00 6.74 -1.21
N MET A 90 -4.89 7.08 -0.56
CA MET A 90 -4.47 6.47 0.71
C MET A 90 -5.26 7.01 1.92
N VAL A 91 -5.97 8.13 1.77
CA VAL A 91 -6.74 8.74 2.85
C VAL A 91 -7.95 7.85 3.18
N GLY A 92 -8.11 7.50 4.46
CA GLY A 92 -9.23 6.70 4.94
C GLY A 92 -9.02 5.19 4.84
N LYS A 93 -7.88 4.72 4.32
CA LYS A 93 -7.55 3.29 4.32
C LYS A 93 -7.14 2.78 5.69
N GLU A 94 -7.51 1.53 5.96
CA GLU A 94 -7.15 0.83 7.17
C GLU A 94 -5.74 0.24 7.09
N TYR A 95 -5.20 -0.15 8.25
CA TYR A 95 -3.83 -0.61 8.37
C TYR A 95 -3.53 -1.80 7.46
N GLU A 96 -4.46 -2.73 7.36
CA GLU A 96 -4.37 -3.99 6.64
C GLU A 96 -4.21 -3.75 5.13
N ASP A 97 -5.04 -2.86 4.56
CA ASP A 97 -4.97 -2.48 3.15
C ASP A 97 -3.61 -1.86 2.81
N ILE A 98 -3.12 -0.97 3.69
CA ILE A 98 -1.83 -0.30 3.52
C ILE A 98 -0.70 -1.32 3.63
N SER A 99 -0.79 -2.25 4.59
CA SER A 99 0.20 -3.30 4.82
C SER A 99 0.31 -4.24 3.63
N ALA A 100 -0.82 -4.77 3.14
CA ALA A 100 -0.86 -5.66 1.98
C ALA A 100 -0.27 -4.98 0.73
N GLN A 101 -0.66 -3.73 0.49
CA GLN A 101 -0.17 -2.97 -0.66
C GLN A 101 1.34 -2.71 -0.59
N ILE A 102 1.85 -2.27 0.57
CA ILE A 102 3.28 -1.98 0.74
C ILE A 102 4.08 -3.29 0.66
N GLY A 103 3.60 -4.37 1.27
CA GLY A 103 4.21 -5.71 1.17
C GLY A 103 4.33 -6.17 -0.29
N ALA A 104 3.24 -6.11 -1.05
CA ALA A 104 3.23 -6.48 -2.47
C ALA A 104 4.18 -5.60 -3.32
N ALA A 105 4.30 -4.31 -2.99
CA ALA A 105 5.26 -3.43 -3.67
C ALA A 105 6.72 -3.77 -3.32
N LEU A 106 7.02 -4.04 -2.04
CA LEU A 106 8.37 -4.45 -1.61
C LEU A 106 8.78 -5.81 -2.20
N HIS A 107 7.82 -6.74 -2.32
CA HIS A 107 8.04 -8.04 -2.95
C HIS A 107 8.39 -7.88 -4.44
N ARG A 108 7.61 -7.12 -5.21
CA ARG A 108 7.92 -6.81 -6.63
C ARG A 108 9.25 -6.08 -6.81
N ALA A 109 9.68 -5.34 -5.80
CA ALA A 109 10.97 -4.65 -5.79
C ALA A 109 12.17 -5.59 -5.50
N HIS A 110 11.91 -6.88 -5.19
CA HIS A 110 12.91 -7.85 -4.72
C HIS A 110 13.71 -7.35 -3.51
N LEU A 111 13.10 -6.50 -2.68
CA LEU A 111 13.72 -5.91 -1.50
C LEU A 111 13.56 -6.80 -0.27
N LEU A 112 12.71 -7.83 -0.33
CA LEU A 112 12.51 -8.76 0.76
C LEU A 112 13.63 -9.82 0.79
N CYS A 113 14.09 -10.13 2.00
CA CYS A 113 15.07 -11.12 2.39
C CYS A 113 14.37 -12.06 3.38
N GLY A 114 14.12 -13.31 2.99
CA GLY A 114 13.41 -14.30 3.80
C GLY A 114 11.95 -14.53 3.40
N PHE A 115 11.48 -15.76 3.64
CA PHE A 115 10.15 -16.27 3.29
C PHE A 115 9.06 -15.49 4.03
N TRP A 116 8.31 -14.67 3.29
CA TRP A 116 7.17 -13.95 3.82
C TRP A 116 5.96 -14.89 3.76
N VAL A 117 5.45 -15.33 4.91
CA VAL A 117 4.15 -16.01 4.98
C VAL A 117 3.08 -14.91 5.07
N ASP A 118 2.32 -14.75 3.99
CA ASP A 118 1.12 -13.89 3.93
C ASP A 118 0.06 -14.44 4.91
N ILE A 119 0.10 -14.06 6.19
CA ILE A 119 -0.87 -14.54 7.20
C ILE A 119 -2.23 -13.81 7.20
N HIS A 120 -2.53 -12.91 6.26
CA HIS A 120 -3.82 -12.20 6.23
C HIS A 120 -4.47 -12.09 4.84
N THR A 121 -4.21 -13.05 3.93
CA THR A 121 -5.02 -13.18 2.70
C THR A 121 -6.34 -13.93 2.97
N THR A 122 -7.05 -13.53 4.02
CA THR A 122 -8.36 -14.11 4.32
C THR A 122 -9.29 -12.99 4.73
N HIS A 123 -10.07 -12.55 3.74
CA HIS A 123 -11.45 -12.06 3.83
C HIS A 123 -11.70 -10.77 3.03
N ARG A 124 -11.41 -10.81 1.72
CA ARG A 124 -12.09 -9.95 0.74
C ARG A 124 -13.37 -10.66 0.29
N GLN A 125 -14.41 -10.68 1.12
CA GLN A 125 -15.75 -11.00 0.61
C GLN A 125 -16.28 -9.81 -0.17
N LYS A 126 -16.60 -10.08 -1.44
CA LYS A 126 -17.43 -9.26 -2.31
C LYS A 126 -18.88 -9.37 -1.84
N SER A 127 -19.53 -8.25 -1.50
CA SER A 127 -20.98 -8.12 -1.62
C SER A 127 -21.34 -6.64 -1.64
N GLY A 128 -21.77 -6.14 -2.79
CA GLY A 128 -22.21 -4.76 -2.93
C GLY A 128 -22.11 -4.23 -4.35
N ILE A 129 -22.73 -4.89 -5.32
CA ILE A 129 -23.20 -4.22 -6.53
C ILE A 129 -24.69 -4.49 -6.64
N SER A 130 -25.42 -3.41 -6.40
CA SER A 130 -26.84 -3.15 -6.62
C SER A 130 -27.29 -3.55 -8.02
N SER A 131 -28.52 -4.06 -8.08
CA SER A 131 -29.35 -4.37 -9.26
C SER A 131 -29.38 -3.28 -10.34
N PRO A 132 -29.92 -3.62 -11.53
CA PRO A 132 -31.20 -3.01 -11.85
C PRO A 132 -32.27 -4.00 -12.34
N VAL A 133 -33.47 -3.76 -11.80
CA VAL A 133 -34.82 -3.92 -12.36
C VAL A 133 -34.90 -4.34 -13.84
N ARG A 134 -35.63 -5.42 -14.11
CA ARG A 134 -36.69 -5.40 -15.13
C ARG A 134 -37.75 -6.47 -14.80
N GLN A 135 -38.95 -5.96 -14.49
CA GLN A 135 -40.20 -6.71 -14.51
C GLN A 135 -40.46 -7.18 -15.95
N ASN A 136 -40.97 -8.40 -16.11
CA ASN A 136 -42.22 -8.61 -16.83
C ASN A 136 -42.84 -9.95 -16.47
N SER A 137 -44.09 -9.84 -16.08
CA SER A 137 -45.04 -10.90 -15.74
C SER A 137 -45.68 -11.48 -17.00
N ALA A 138 -46.19 -12.70 -16.84
CA ALA A 138 -47.29 -13.34 -17.56
C ALA A 138 -47.05 -13.81 -19.02
N GLU A 139 -47.08 -15.14 -19.20
CA GLU A 139 -47.98 -15.84 -20.13
C GLU A 139 -48.04 -17.35 -19.81
N THR A 140 -49.04 -17.70 -19.00
CA THR A 140 -50.06 -18.76 -19.16
C THR A 140 -49.81 -19.94 -20.14
N SER A 141 -49.69 -21.14 -19.54
CA SER A 141 -50.21 -22.48 -19.91
C SER A 141 -50.34 -22.93 -21.38
N LEU A 142 -49.79 -24.11 -21.70
CA LEU A 142 -50.51 -25.35 -22.10
C LEU A 142 -49.57 -26.41 -22.73
N GLY A 143 -49.78 -27.68 -22.36
CA GLY A 143 -49.28 -28.88 -23.07
C GLY A 143 -47.80 -29.22 -22.83
N GLU A 144 -47.33 -30.46 -22.76
CA GLU A 144 -47.91 -31.72 -23.21
C GLU A 144 -47.41 -32.88 -22.33
N ASN A 145 -48.30 -33.85 -22.20
CA ASN A 145 -48.12 -35.17 -21.63
C ASN A 145 -47.74 -36.11 -22.78
N SER A 146 -46.63 -36.86 -22.69
CA SER A 146 -46.48 -38.22 -23.26
C SER A 146 -45.02 -38.71 -23.20
N GLY A 147 -44.82 -39.90 -22.62
CA GLY A 147 -43.55 -40.61 -22.55
C GLY A 147 -43.49 -41.53 -21.36
#